data_AF-A0A3B9P530-F1
#
_entry.id   AF-A0A3B9P530-F1
#
_cell.length_a   1.000
_cell.length_b   1.000
_cell.length_c   1.000
_cell.angle_alpha   90.00
_cell.angle_beta   90.00
_cell.angle_gamma   90.00
#
_symmetry.space_group_name_H-M   'P 1'
#
loop_
_entity.id
_entity.type
_entity.pdbx_description
1 polymer ?
#
loop_
_entity_poly.entity_id
_entity_poly.type
_entity_poly.pdbx_seq_one_letter_code
_entity_poly.pdbx_strand_id
1 'polypeptide(L)'
;IMPLVLRFTLEDGQEEVIRIPAEVWIKNEEEFTKWFNFKQPVVQITLDPFLEMADTDRSDNYWPALQEPNKFDVYSREATSRWQRNGSSNPMREARALKDR
;
A
#
# COMPACT_ATOMS: atom_id res chain seq x y z
N ILE A 1 3.99 -22.11 11.88
CA ILE A 1 2.96 -21.47 12.75
C ILE A 1 3.38 -20.01 12.97
N MET A 2 2.58 -19.07 12.45
CA MET A 2 2.95 -17.64 12.34
C MET A 2 2.15 -16.77 13.32
N PRO A 3 2.75 -15.82 14.05
CA PRO A 3 1.97 -14.78 14.73
C PRO A 3 1.40 -13.80 13.70
N LEU A 4 0.29 -13.13 14.01
CA LEU A 4 -0.24 -12.05 13.19
C LEU A 4 -0.33 -10.77 14.01
N VAL A 5 0.07 -9.65 13.42
CA VAL A 5 -0.05 -8.33 14.04
C VAL A 5 -1.00 -7.49 13.20
N LEU A 6 -2.07 -7.00 13.81
CA LEU A 6 -3.05 -6.12 13.17
C LEU A 6 -3.00 -4.75 13.82
N ARG A 7 -3.05 -3.71 13.00
CA ARG A 7 -3.26 -2.33 13.45
C ARG A 7 -4.59 -1.81 12.92
N PHE A 8 -5.38 -1.25 13.81
CA PHE A 8 -6.66 -0.62 13.53
C PHE A 8 -6.51 0.88 13.70
N THR A 9 -6.84 1.64 12.67
CA THR A 9 -6.88 3.10 12.70
C THR A 9 -8.33 3.54 12.84
N LEU A 10 -8.65 4.21 13.93
CA LEU A 10 -9.99 4.74 14.25
C LEU A 10 -10.21 6.11 13.61
N GLU A 11 -11.47 6.53 13.47
CA GLU A 11 -11.82 7.86 12.94
C GLU A 11 -11.18 9.02 13.72
N ASP A 12 -10.99 8.86 15.02
CA ASP A 12 -10.35 9.86 15.89
C ASP A 12 -8.82 9.97 15.68
N GLY A 13 -8.25 9.16 14.78
CA GLY A 13 -6.81 9.08 14.53
C GLY A 13 -6.05 8.26 15.57
N GLN A 14 -6.74 7.58 16.49
CA GLN A 14 -6.13 6.62 17.42
C GLN A 14 -5.80 5.33 16.68
N GLU A 15 -4.62 4.77 17.00
CA GLU A 15 -4.16 3.48 16.47
C GLU A 15 -4.17 2.43 17.58
N GLU A 16 -4.88 1.33 17.36
CA GLU A 16 -4.88 0.16 18.24
C GLU A 16 -4.13 -0.99 17.58
N VAL A 17 -3.11 -1.53 18.27
CA VAL A 17 -2.32 -2.68 17.79
C VAL A 17 -2.73 -3.93 18.55
N ILE A 18 -3.17 -4.95 17.83
CA ILE A 18 -3.54 -6.24 18.37
C ILE A 18 -2.60 -7.31 17.84
N ARG A 19 -1.95 -8.02 18.76
CA ARG A 19 -1.13 -9.19 18.45
C ARG A 19 -1.94 -10.46 18.63
N ILE A 20 -2.05 -11.24 17.57
CA ILE A 20 -2.69 -12.55 17.57
C ILE A 20 -1.59 -13.60 17.69
N PRO A 21 -1.59 -14.42 18.76
CA PRO A 21 -0.60 -15.47 18.91
C PRO A 21 -0.83 -16.55 17.85
N ALA A 22 0.23 -17.28 17.58
CA ALA A 22 0.24 -18.30 16.54
C ALA A 22 -0.61 -19.55 16.89
N GLU A 23 -1.16 -19.62 18.11
CA GLU A 23 -2.10 -20.66 18.56
C GLU A 23 -3.39 -20.73 17.73
N VAL A 24 -3.75 -19.64 17.07
CA VAL A 24 -4.95 -19.57 16.23
C VAL A 24 -4.91 -20.60 15.09
N TRP A 25 -3.72 -20.93 14.61
CA TRP A 25 -3.50 -21.91 13.55
C TRP A 25 -3.59 -23.37 14.00
N ILE A 26 -3.67 -23.64 15.31
CA ILE A 26 -3.72 -25.02 15.83
C ILE A 26 -5.05 -25.69 15.51
N LYS A 27 -6.14 -24.91 15.50
CA LYS A 27 -7.49 -25.44 15.21
C LYS A 27 -7.77 -25.56 13.72
N ASN A 28 -7.23 -24.64 12.93
CA ASN A 28 -7.34 -24.62 11.48
C ASN A 28 -6.13 -23.87 10.90
N GLU A 29 -5.39 -24.51 9.99
CA GLU A 29 -4.18 -23.95 9.37
C GLU A 29 -4.52 -23.04 8.17
N GLU A 30 -5.69 -23.22 7.55
CA GLU A 30 -6.06 -22.50 6.31
C GLU A 30 -6.78 -21.17 6.59
N GLU A 31 -7.76 -21.17 7.50
CA GLU A 31 -8.58 -20.00 7.78
C GLU A 31 -8.95 -19.88 9.26
N PHE A 32 -9.01 -18.64 9.76
CA PHE A 32 -9.58 -18.36 11.08
C PHE A 32 -10.43 -17.09 11.03
N THR A 33 -11.47 -17.07 11.87
CA THR A 33 -12.34 -15.90 12.03
C THR A 33 -12.24 -15.40 13.46
N LYS A 34 -11.87 -14.12 13.63
CA LYS A 34 -11.86 -13.45 14.93
C LYS A 34 -12.64 -12.15 14.84
N TRP A 35 -13.54 -11.94 15.79
CA TRP A 35 -14.34 -10.71 15.88
C TRP A 35 -13.66 -9.72 16.83
N PHE A 36 -13.75 -8.43 16.47
CA PHE A 36 -13.23 -7.32 17.25
C PHE A 36 -14.36 -6.30 17.45
N ASN A 37 -14.57 -5.86 18.69
CA ASN A 37 -15.59 -4.86 19.01
C ASN A 37 -14.89 -3.54 19.37
N PHE A 38 -14.99 -2.56 18.48
CA PHE A 38 -14.51 -1.20 18.73
C PHE A 38 -15.69 -0.29 19.08
N LYS A 39 -15.46 0.68 19.98
CA LYS A 39 -16.48 1.70 20.32
C LYS A 39 -16.66 2.73 19.21
N GLN A 40 -15.61 2.92 18.41
CA GLN A 40 -15.55 3.88 17.32
C GLN A 40 -15.39 3.14 15.99
N PRO A 41 -15.85 3.72 14.87
CA PRO A 41 -15.66 3.16 13.55
C PRO A 41 -14.17 3.08 13.18
N VAL A 42 -13.80 1.96 12.54
CA VAL A 42 -12.44 1.71 12.02
C VAL A 42 -12.39 2.20 10.57
N VAL A 43 -11.40 3.04 10.27
CA VAL A 43 -11.16 3.62 8.94
C VAL A 43 -10.21 2.74 8.13
N GLN A 44 -9.19 2.18 8.78
CA GLN A 44 -8.15 1.40 8.13
C GLN A 44 -7.70 0.25 9.01
N ILE A 45 -7.49 -0.91 8.40
CA ILE A 45 -6.89 -2.09 8.98
C ILE A 45 -5.58 -2.33 8.23
N THR A 46 -4.50 -2.47 8.96
CA THR A 46 -3.17 -2.77 8.41
C THR A 46 -2.65 -4.06 9.01
N LEU A 47 -2.36 -5.03 8.15
CA LEU A 47 -1.69 -6.28 8.48
C LEU A 47 -0.18 -6.05 8.52
N ASP A 48 0.46 -6.54 9.56
CA ASP A 48 1.89 -6.42 9.83
C ASP A 48 2.48 -5.00 9.64
N PRO A 49 2.07 -4.04 10.47
CA PRO A 49 2.55 -2.68 10.35
C PRO A 49 4.02 -2.48 10.76
N PHE A 50 4.65 -3.49 11.37
CA PHE A 50 6.04 -3.44 11.82
C PHE A 50 6.99 -4.23 10.92
N LEU A 51 6.47 -4.89 9.87
CA LEU A 51 7.25 -5.71 8.95
C LEU A 51 8.00 -6.82 9.69
N GLU A 52 7.35 -7.40 10.70
CA GLU A 52 7.87 -8.53 11.46
C GLU A 52 7.72 -9.84 10.65
N MET A 53 6.79 -9.86 9.69
CA MET A 53 6.52 -11.00 8.82
C MET A 53 7.43 -10.94 7.59
N ALA A 54 7.99 -12.08 7.21
CA ALA A 54 8.89 -12.21 6.07
C ALA A 54 8.17 -12.14 4.71
N ASP A 55 7.11 -11.34 4.58
CA ASP A 55 6.39 -11.15 3.33
C ASP A 55 6.97 -9.97 2.54
N THR A 56 7.06 -10.16 1.22
CA THR A 56 7.58 -9.17 0.28
C THR A 56 6.46 -8.35 -0.35
N ASP A 57 5.23 -8.89 -0.43
CA ASP A 57 4.08 -8.14 -0.92
C ASP A 57 3.43 -7.36 0.23
N ARG A 58 3.06 -6.12 -0.05
CA ARG A 58 2.36 -5.22 0.89
C ARG A 58 1.07 -4.69 0.31
N SER A 59 0.78 -5.02 -0.94
CA SER A 59 -0.36 -4.48 -1.68
C SER A 59 -1.70 -4.97 -1.12
N ASP A 60 -1.71 -6.12 -0.46
CA ASP A 60 -2.87 -6.75 0.17
C ASP A 60 -2.90 -6.59 1.70
N ASN A 61 -1.86 -5.99 2.30
CA ASN A 61 -1.78 -5.77 3.75
C ASN A 61 -2.68 -4.64 4.26
N TYR A 62 -3.37 -3.92 3.37
CA TYR A 62 -4.21 -2.78 3.73
C TYR A 62 -5.66 -3.04 3.37
N TRP A 63 -6.55 -2.78 4.33
CA TRP A 63 -7.98 -2.75 4.11
C TRP A 63 -8.55 -1.42 4.62
N PRO A 64 -9.25 -0.62 3.79
CA PRO A 64 -9.44 -0.77 2.34
C PRO A 64 -8.11 -0.78 1.56
N ALA A 65 -8.08 -1.47 0.42
CA ALA A 65 -6.87 -1.60 -0.40
C ALA A 65 -6.33 -0.22 -0.81
N LEU A 66 -5.08 0.07 -0.44
CA LEU A 66 -4.39 1.28 -0.83
C LEU A 66 -3.69 1.07 -2.17
N GLN A 67 -3.95 1.96 -3.13
CA GLN A 67 -3.18 1.99 -4.37
C GLN A 67 -1.80 2.59 -4.04
N GLU A 68 -0.79 1.74 -3.87
CA GLU A 68 0.59 2.22 -3.74
C GLU A 68 1.00 2.94 -5.04
N PRO A 69 1.48 4.19 -4.98
CA PRO A 69 1.94 4.90 -6.17
C PRO A 69 3.16 4.17 -6.75
N ASN A 70 3.06 3.79 -8.03
CA ASN A 70 4.16 3.13 -8.73
C ASN A 70 5.38 4.07 -8.78
N LYS A 71 6.58 3.55 -8.52
CA LYS A 71 7.83 4.34 -8.53
C LYS A 71 7.98 5.16 -9.83
N PHE A 72 7.50 4.63 -10.95
CA PHE A 72 7.49 5.33 -12.24
C PHE A 72 6.64 6.61 -12.27
N ASP A 73 5.51 6.64 -11.56
CA ASP A 73 4.63 7.81 -11.50
C ASP A 73 5.24 8.93 -10.65
N VAL A 74 6.02 8.56 -9.62
CA VAL A 74 6.75 9.53 -8.78
C VAL A 74 7.85 10.21 -9.60
N TYR A 75 8.66 9.43 -10.33
CA TYR A 75 9.73 9.98 -11.18
C TYR A 75 9.21 10.82 -12.34
N SER A 76 8.06 10.50 -12.91
CA SER A 76 7.49 11.30 -14.02
C SER A 76 6.80 12.58 -13.56
N ARG A 77 6.33 12.65 -12.30
CA ARG A 77 5.84 13.88 -11.67
C ARG A 77 6.95 14.90 -11.39
N GLU A 78 8.11 14.44 -10.95
CA GLU A 78 9.29 15.29 -10.69
C GLU A 78 10.11 15.58 -11.94
N ALA A 79 10.04 14.70 -12.94
CA ALA A 79 10.57 14.95 -14.26
C ALA A 79 9.67 15.91 -15.04
N THR A 80 9.58 17.17 -14.60
CA THR A 80 9.57 18.26 -15.57
C THR A 80 10.79 18.04 -16.44
N SER A 81 10.57 17.47 -17.63
CA SER A 81 11.63 17.11 -18.56
C SER A 81 12.63 18.27 -18.65
N ARG A 82 13.94 18.01 -18.69
CA ARG A 82 14.96 19.07 -18.85
C ARG A 82 14.63 20.02 -20.02
N TRP A 83 13.92 19.48 -21.01
CA TRP A 83 13.33 20.15 -22.16
C TRP A 83 12.26 21.19 -21.77
N GLN A 84 11.29 20.85 -20.90
CA GLN A 84 10.29 21.81 -20.36
C GLN A 84 10.90 22.95 -19.54
N ARG A 85 12.00 22.71 -18.79
CA ARG A 85 12.68 23.79 -18.04
C ARG A 85 13.29 24.87 -18.92
N ASN A 86 13.61 24.54 -20.17
CA ASN A 86 14.27 25.44 -21.12
C ASN A 86 13.32 25.92 -22.24
N GLY A 87 12.00 25.71 -22.09
CA GLY A 87 11.01 26.05 -23.12
C GLY A 87 11.15 25.27 -24.43
N SER A 88 11.97 24.22 -24.46
CA SER A 88 12.21 23.39 -25.64
C SER A 88 11.28 22.19 -25.64
N SER A 89 10.62 21.95 -26.76
CA SER A 89 9.90 20.69 -27.00
C SER A 89 10.89 19.54 -27.17
N ASN A 90 10.43 18.30 -26.94
CA ASN A 90 11.25 17.10 -27.06
C ASN A 90 11.38 16.71 -28.55
N PRO A 91 12.59 16.72 -29.14
CA PRO A 91 12.78 16.46 -30.57
C PRO A 91 12.31 15.07 -31.02
N MET A 92 12.32 14.07 -30.12
CA MET A 92 11.81 12.72 -30.41
C MET A 92 10.28 12.67 -30.53
N ARG A 93 9.56 13.57 -29.84
CA ARG A 93 8.10 13.67 -29.97
C ARG A 93 7.72 14.32 -31.31
N GLU A 94 8.46 15.35 -31.70
CA GLU A 94 8.26 16.05 -32.97
C GLU A 94 8.55 15.13 -34.16
N ALA A 95 9.66 14.40 -34.11
CA ALA A 95 10.02 13.42 -35.14
C ALA A 95 8.96 12.31 -35.30
N ARG A 96 8.35 11.87 -34.19
CA ARG A 96 7.26 10.88 -34.24
C ARG A 96 5.98 11.47 -34.84
N ALA A 97 5.59 12.69 -34.44
CA ALA A 97 4.44 13.38 -35.00
C ALA A 97 4.58 13.72 -36.50
N LEU A 98 5.82 13.95 -36.97
CA LEU A 98 6.13 14.15 -38.39
C LEU A 98 6.06 12.86 -39.21
N LYS A 99 6.30 11.70 -38.59
CA LYS A 99 6.25 10.40 -39.25
C LYS A 99 4.83 9.84 -39.36
N ASP A 100 3.96 10.26 -38.45
CA ASP A 100 2.54 9.90 -38.42
C ASP A 100 1.65 10.83 -39.28
N ARG A 101 2.26 11.78 -40.00
CA ARG A 101 1.62 12.67 -41.00
C ARG A 101 1.99 12.27 -42.41
#